data_AF-A0A2V9BCK2-F1
#
_entry.id   AF-A0A2V9BCK2-F1
#
_cell.length_a   1.000
_cell.length_b   1.000
_cell.length_c   1.000
_cell.angle_alpha   90.00
_cell.angle_beta   90.00
_cell.angle_gamma   90.00
#
_symmetry.space_group_name_H-M   'P 1'
#
loop_
_entity.id
_entity.type
_entity.pdbx_description
1 polymer ?
#
loop_
_entity_poly.entity_id
_entity_poly.type
_entity_poly.pdbx_seq_one_letter_code
_entity_poly.pdbx_strand_id
1 'polypeptide(L)'
;MAIHRNGRPVILTCKEFKTLTYFIKNPRRVISRDELLNEVWGYENYPRTRTVDNHILRLRQKLETEPAHPKHFPTVHSAGYKFLP
;
A
#
# COMPACT_ATOMS: atom_id res chain seq x y z
N MET A 1 14.23 1.59 -3.24
CA MET A 1 14.03 3.04 -3.39
C MET A 1 13.85 3.65 -2.01
N ALA A 2 14.40 4.84 -1.76
CA ALA A 2 14.30 5.51 -0.44
C ALA A 2 13.33 6.70 -0.52
N ILE A 3 12.47 6.82 0.48
CA ILE A 3 11.64 8.02 0.70
C ILE A 3 11.96 8.60 2.08
N HIS A 4 11.60 9.85 2.35
CA HIS A 4 11.80 10.46 3.66
C HIS A 4 10.49 10.59 4.42
N ARG A 5 10.50 10.21 5.70
CA ARG A 5 9.40 10.41 6.63
C ARG A 5 9.94 11.16 7.85
N ASN A 6 9.44 12.37 8.11
CA ASN A 6 9.94 13.24 9.19
C ASN A 6 11.47 13.36 9.18
N GLY A 7 12.07 13.53 8.00
CA GLY A 7 13.52 13.62 7.82
C GLY A 7 14.28 12.29 7.93
N ARG A 8 13.62 11.16 8.26
CA ARG A 8 14.25 9.83 8.32
C ARG A 8 14.06 9.06 7.01
N PRO A 9 15.11 8.47 6.44
CA PRO A 9 14.98 7.65 5.23
C PRO A 9 14.26 6.35 5.56
N VAL A 10 13.30 5.98 4.71
CA VAL A 10 12.55 4.73 4.74
C VAL A 10 12.81 3.99 3.45
N ILE A 11 13.36 2.79 3.57
CA ILE A 11 13.69 1.94 2.42
C ILE A 11 12.47 1.11 2.03
N LEU A 12 12.06 1.27 0.79
CA LEU A 12 10.99 0.51 0.15
C LEU A 12 11.57 -0.40 -0.94
N THR A 13 11.02 -1.60 -1.03
CA THR A 13 11.21 -2.47 -2.20
C THR A 13 10.55 -1.85 -3.43
N CYS A 14 10.88 -2.34 -4.63
CA CYS A 14 10.24 -1.84 -5.85
C CYS A 14 8.71 -2.00 -5.84
N LYS A 15 8.20 -3.12 -5.31
CA LYS A 15 6.75 -3.36 -5.22
C LYS A 15 6.09 -2.46 -4.18
N GLU A 16 6.68 -2.30 -2.99
CA GLU A 16 6.17 -1.36 -1.98
C GLU A 16 6.12 0.07 -2.50
N PHE A 17 7.17 0.52 -3.21
CA PHE A 17 7.22 1.85 -3.81
C PHE A 17 6.15 2.02 -4.91
N LYS A 18 5.96 0.99 -5.76
CA LYS A 18 4.92 1.01 -6.79
C LYS A 18 3.52 1.05 -6.18
N THR A 19 3.26 0.25 -5.14
CA THR A 19 2.01 0.29 -4.37
C THR A 19 1.76 1.68 -3.79
N LEU A 20 2.75 2.27 -3.10
CA LEU A 20 2.64 3.61 -2.54
C LEU A 20 2.34 4.65 -3.63
N THR A 21 3.07 4.60 -4.75
CA THR A 21 2.88 5.53 -5.88
C THR A 21 1.48 5.41 -6.47
N TYR A 22 0.95 4.19 -6.59
CA TYR A 22 -0.39 3.96 -7.09
C TYR A 22 -1.45 4.61 -6.19
N PHE A 23 -1.30 4.46 -4.88
CA PHE A 23 -2.16 5.12 -3.89
C PHE A 23 -2.07 6.64 -3.91
N ILE A 24 -0.86 7.21 -3.99
CA ILE A 24 -0.66 8.66 -4.03
C ILE A 24 -1.28 9.27 -5.29
N LYS A 25 -1.23 8.56 -6.42
CA LYS A 25 -1.89 8.97 -7.67
C LYS A 25 -3.42 8.86 -7.62
N ASN A 26 -3.96 8.12 -6.66
CA ASN A 26 -5.38 7.86 -6.47
C ASN A 26 -5.83 8.24 -5.05
N PRO A 27 -5.60 9.48 -4.60
CA PRO A 27 -5.85 9.85 -3.22
C PRO A 27 -7.34 9.78 -2.91
N ARG A 28 -7.67 9.35 -1.70
CA ARG A 28 -9.03 9.23 -1.18
C ARG A 28 -9.97 8.25 -1.93
N ARG A 29 -9.49 7.57 -2.97
CA ARG A 29 -10.25 6.52 -3.67
C ARG A 29 -10.09 5.17 -2.95
N VAL A 30 -11.17 4.38 -2.94
CA VAL A 30 -11.10 2.98 -2.52
C VAL A 30 -10.53 2.16 -3.66
N ILE A 31 -9.45 1.44 -3.39
CA ILE A 31 -8.75 0.59 -4.34
C ILE A 31 -8.91 -0.85 -3.88
N SER A 32 -9.42 -1.70 -4.78
CA SER A 32 -9.66 -3.11 -4.46
C SER A 32 -8.36 -3.90 -4.39
N ARG A 33 -8.44 -5.08 -3.76
CA ARG A 33 -7.29 -6.00 -3.71
C ARG A 33 -6.90 -6.47 -5.10
N ASP A 34 -7.88 -6.80 -5.94
CA ASP A 34 -7.64 -7.27 -7.30
C ASP A 34 -7.06 -6.17 -8.18
N GLU A 35 -7.51 -4.93 -7.99
CA GLU A 35 -6.95 -3.78 -8.69
C GLU A 35 -5.48 -3.55 -8.29
N LEU A 36 -5.17 -3.56 -6.99
CA LEU A 36 -3.78 -3.47 -6.52
C LEU A 36 -2.93 -4.61 -7.06
N LEU A 37 -3.48 -5.82 -7.09
CA LEU A 37 -2.82 -7.01 -7.61
C LEU A 37 -2.44 -6.79 -9.08
N ASN A 38 -3.41 -6.41 -9.91
CA ASN A 38 -3.23 -6.19 -11.34
C ASN A 38 -2.24 -5.04 -11.61
N GLU A 39 -2.42 -3.90 -10.97
CA GLU A 39 -1.62 -2.70 -11.25
C GLU A 39 -0.17 -2.83 -10.77
N VAL A 40 0.05 -3.50 -9.63
CA VAL A 40 1.38 -3.60 -9.03
C VAL A 40 2.12 -4.87 -9.47
N TRP A 41 1.44 -6.01 -9.55
CA TRP A 41 2.04 -7.32 -9.89
C TRP A 41 1.83 -7.76 -11.34
N GLY A 42 0.78 -7.30 -12.01
CA GLY A 42 0.43 -7.72 -13.37
C GLY A 42 -0.37 -9.02 -13.40
N TYR A 43 -1.06 -9.26 -14.52
CA TYR A 43 -2.03 -10.33 -14.72
C TYR A 43 -1.42 -11.75 -14.79
N GLU A 44 -0.13 -11.87 -15.17
CA GLU A 44 0.55 -13.16 -15.34
C GLU A 44 1.09 -13.75 -14.05
N ASN A 45 1.16 -12.95 -12.99
CA ASN A 45 1.49 -13.45 -11.68
C ASN A 45 0.17 -13.91 -11.04
N TYR A 46 0.14 -15.11 -10.48
CA TYR A 46 -0.94 -15.60 -9.61
C TYR A 46 -0.62 -15.34 -8.11
N PRO A 47 -0.41 -14.10 -7.59
CA PRO A 47 -0.43 -13.93 -6.15
C PRO A 47 -1.88 -13.99 -5.67
N ARG A 48 -2.10 -14.69 -4.56
CA ARG A 48 -3.38 -14.62 -3.85
C ARG A 48 -3.53 -13.22 -3.22
N THR A 49 -4.75 -12.80 -2.93
CA THR A 49 -5.08 -11.55 -2.23
C THR A 49 -4.25 -11.29 -0.96
N ARG A 50 -3.81 -12.35 -0.25
CA ARG A 50 -2.85 -12.27 0.87
C ARG A 50 -1.54 -11.53 0.54
N THR A 51 -1.09 -11.53 -0.71
CA THR A 51 0.11 -10.79 -1.13
C THR A 51 -0.08 -9.28 -1.00
N VAL A 52 -1.26 -8.78 -1.39
CA VAL A 52 -1.62 -7.38 -1.25
C VAL A 52 -1.68 -7.02 0.24
N ASP A 53 -2.39 -7.81 1.03
CA ASP A 53 -2.54 -7.57 2.47
C ASP A 53 -1.17 -7.52 3.18
N ASN A 54 -0.26 -8.43 2.84
CA ASN A 54 1.12 -8.44 3.37
C ASN A 54 1.91 -7.18 2.97
N HIS A 55 1.73 -6.68 1.75
CA HIS A 55 2.39 -5.44 1.30
C HIS A 55 1.82 -4.22 2.01
N ILE A 56 0.50 -4.15 2.20
CA ILE A 56 -0.12 -3.08 2.98
C ILE A 56 0.36 -3.13 4.44
N LEU A 57 0.45 -4.30 5.04
CA LEU A 57 0.98 -4.46 6.39
C LEU A 57 2.41 -3.91 6.50
N ARG A 58 3.29 -4.25 5.55
CA ARG A 58 4.68 -3.73 5.52
C ARG A 58 4.73 -2.22 5.31
N LEU A 59 3.89 -1.68 4.42
CA LEU A 59 3.79 -0.23 4.24
C LEU A 59 3.33 0.44 5.53
N ARG A 60 2.33 -0.11 6.24
CA ARG A 60 1.89 0.42 7.53
C ARG A 60 3.01 0.40 8.56
N GLN A 61 3.73 -0.71 8.69
CA GLN A 61 4.88 -0.82 9.61
C GLN A 61 5.96 0.24 9.34
N LYS A 62 6.14 0.63 8.08
CA LYS A 62 7.16 1.61 7.67
C LYS A 62 6.68 3.06 7.72
N LEU A 63 5.40 3.30 7.40
CA LEU A 63 4.87 4.64 7.09
C LEU A 63 3.87 5.16 8.11
N GLU A 64 3.18 4.28 8.85
CA GLU A 64 2.26 4.70 9.89
C GLU A 64 3.00 4.97 11.19
N THR A 65 2.43 5.84 12.03
CA THR A 65 2.90 5.98 13.42
C THR A 65 2.45 4.78 14.25
N GLU A 66 1.21 4.32 14.01
CA GLU A 66 0.61 3.18 14.68
C GLU A 66 0.02 2.21 13.63
N PRO A 67 0.75 1.14 13.25
CA PRO A 67 0.34 0.26 12.15
C PRO A 67 -1.01 -0.45 12.36
N ALA A 68 -1.40 -0.66 13.62
CA ALA A 68 -2.69 -1.26 13.99
C ALA A 68 -3.88 -0.29 13.83
N HIS A 69 -3.61 1.01 13.92
CA HIS A 69 -4.58 2.10 13.74
C HIS A 69 -4.14 3.02 12.59
N PRO A 70 -4.10 2.50 11.35
CA PRO A 70 -3.51 3.21 10.21
C PRO A 70 -4.32 4.46 9.84
N LYS A 71 -3.65 5.61 9.77
CA LYS A 71 -4.27 6.88 9.35
C LYS A 71 -4.20 7.06 7.84
N HIS A 72 -3.07 6.69 7.23
CA HIS A 72 -2.82 6.89 5.81
C HIS A 72 -3.32 5.74 4.95
N PHE A 73 -3.32 4.51 5.46
CA PHE A 73 -3.77 3.32 4.75
C PHE A 73 -4.95 2.62 5.44
N PRO A 74 -6.10 3.26 5.66
CA PRO A 74 -7.26 2.60 6.26
C PRO A 74 -7.76 1.42 5.42
N THR A 75 -8.20 0.37 6.11
CA THR A 75 -8.93 -0.75 5.48
C THR A 75 -10.38 -0.31 5.25
N VAL A 76 -10.89 -0.50 4.03
CA VAL A 76 -12.32 -0.39 3.74
C VAL A 76 -12.86 -1.82 3.68
N HIS A 77 -13.64 -2.20 4.68
CA HIS A 77 -14.08 -3.58 4.87
C HIS A 77 -14.81 -4.09 3.61
N SER A 78 -14.49 -5.33 3.20
CA SER A 78 -14.97 -5.97 1.96
C SER A 78 -14.61 -5.31 0.63
N ALA A 79 -14.15 -4.05 0.61
CA ALA A 79 -13.85 -3.33 -0.61
C ALA A 79 -12.35 -3.28 -0.93
N GLY A 80 -11.48 -3.08 0.06
CA GLY A 80 -10.03 -2.97 -0.15
C GLY A 80 -9.37 -1.96 0.78
N TYR A 81 -8.59 -1.05 0.20
CA TYR A 81 -7.78 -0.07 0.92
C TYR A 81 -7.95 1.32 0.33
N LYS A 82 -7.69 2.33 1.13
CA LYS A 82 -7.75 3.74 0.71
C LYS A 82 -6.50 4.45 1.18
N PHE A 83 -6.06 5.44 0.42
CA PHE A 83 -4.98 6.33 0.85
C PHE A 83 -5.54 7.68 1.29
N LEU A 84 -5.11 8.11 2.48
CA LEU A 84 -5.37 9.44 3.02
C LEU A 84 -4.02 10.15 3.20
N PRO A 85 -3.81 11.31 2.55
CA PRO A 85 -2.58 12.09 2.71
C PRO A 85 -2.42 12.62 4.13
#